data_AF-A0A729Q6L1-F1
#
_entry.id   AF-A0A729Q6L1-F1
#
_cell.length_a   1.000
_cell.length_b   1.000
_cell.length_c   1.000
_cell.angle_alpha   90.00
_cell.angle_beta   90.00
_cell.angle_gamma   90.00
#
_symmetry.space_group_name_H-M   'P 1'
#
loop_
_entity.id
_entity.type
_entity.pdbx_description
1 polymer ?
#
loop_
_entity_poly.entity_id
_entity_poly.type
_entity_poly.pdbx_seq_one_letter_code
_entity_poly.pdbx_strand_id
1 'polypeptide(L)'
;MVPARTFFWFDYKPNFRGKSWTLTIKEQRRKIARRLEKSPSLKRELSEMAVESYGDAILSAARETGLDEENFPPEMPWTLADALREDFMPE
;
A
#
# COMPACT_ATOMS: atom_id res chain seq x y z
N MET A 1 -3.52 9.50 1.38
CA MET A 1 -2.37 8.66 1.75
C MET A 1 -2.95 7.30 2.10
N VAL A 2 -2.71 6.29 1.27
CA VAL A 2 -3.11 4.93 1.60
C VAL A 2 -2.05 4.42 2.55
N PRO A 3 -2.39 4.09 3.81
CA PRO A 3 -1.44 3.40 4.65
C PRO A 3 -1.32 2.00 4.03
N ALA A 4 -0.36 1.75 3.15
CA ALA A 4 0.93 1.28 3.57
C ALA A 4 0.88 0.10 4.62
N ARG A 5 0.09 0.22 5.70
CA ARG A 5 -0.65 -0.87 6.39
C ARG A 5 -1.13 -2.01 5.47
N THR A 6 -1.60 -1.71 4.25
CA THR A 6 -2.46 -2.60 3.45
C THR A 6 -1.76 -3.78 2.77
N PHE A 7 -0.48 -3.69 2.45
CA PHE A 7 0.20 -4.74 1.70
C PHE A 7 0.89 -5.77 2.58
N PHE A 8 1.44 -5.36 3.71
CA PHE A 8 2.29 -6.22 4.54
C PHE A 8 1.50 -7.18 5.45
N TRP A 9 0.32 -6.76 5.89
CA TRP A 9 -0.53 -7.60 6.74
C TRP A 9 -1.11 -8.81 5.99
N PHE A 10 -1.12 -8.78 4.65
CA PHE A 10 -1.54 -9.90 3.81
C PHE A 10 -0.59 -11.10 3.92
N ASP A 11 0.71 -10.82 4.11
CA ASP A 11 1.79 -11.78 4.28
C ASP A 11 1.80 -12.35 5.72
N TYR A 12 1.66 -11.47 6.72
CA TYR A 12 1.93 -11.81 8.13
C TYR A 12 0.79 -12.45 8.94
N LYS A 13 -0.47 -12.41 8.45
CA LYS A 13 -1.64 -13.02 9.13
C LYS A 13 -2.57 -13.76 8.15
N PRO A 14 -2.29 -15.03 7.80
CA PRO A 14 -3.12 -15.82 6.90
C PRO A 14 -4.60 -15.90 7.34
N ASN A 15 -4.86 -15.94 8.66
CA ASN A 15 -6.20 -16.02 9.24
C ASN A 15 -7.04 -14.74 9.13
N PHE A 16 -6.44 -13.63 8.70
CA PHE A 16 -7.16 -12.38 8.48
C PHE A 16 -7.05 -11.87 7.03
N ARG A 17 -6.76 -12.75 6.06
CA ARG A 17 -7.04 -12.53 4.61
C ARG A 17 -8.56 -12.47 4.33
N GLY A 18 -9.31 -11.81 5.21
CA GLY A 18 -10.75 -11.66 5.14
C GLY A 18 -11.14 -10.66 4.06
N LYS A 19 -12.28 -10.91 3.43
CA LYS A 19 -12.88 -10.10 2.35
C LYS A 19 -12.86 -8.59 2.65
N SER A 20 -12.99 -8.19 3.91
CA SER A 20 -12.92 -6.80 4.40
C SER A 20 -11.65 -6.05 3.96
N TRP A 21 -10.49 -6.72 4.04
CA TRP A 21 -9.22 -6.09 3.76
C TRP A 21 -9.01 -5.88 2.26
N THR A 22 -9.26 -6.92 1.48
CA THR A 22 -9.19 -6.86 0.02
C THR A 22 -10.13 -5.79 -0.54
N LEU A 23 -11.33 -5.65 0.05
CA LEU A 23 -12.28 -4.59 -0.31
C LEU A 23 -11.72 -3.20 0.01
N THR A 24 -11.07 -3.03 1.16
CA THR A 24 -10.43 -1.77 1.54
C THR A 24 -9.33 -1.37 0.56
N ILE A 25 -8.44 -2.30 0.18
CA ILE A 25 -7.39 -2.04 -0.82
C ILE A 25 -8.02 -1.63 -2.17
N LYS A 26 -9.01 -2.39 -2.64
CA LYS A 26 -9.69 -2.11 -3.90
C LYS A 26 -10.38 -0.74 -3.89
N GLU A 27 -11.02 -0.37 -2.78
CA GLU A 27 -11.65 0.94 -2.64
C GLU A 27 -10.62 2.07 -2.71
N GLN A 28 -9.50 1.93 -2.01
CA GLN A 28 -8.44 2.93 -2.00
C GLN A 28 -7.77 3.09 -3.38
N ARG A 29 -7.51 1.98 -4.08
CA ARG A 29 -7.02 2.00 -5.47
C ARG A 29 -7.96 2.76 -6.40
N ARG A 30 -9.26 2.48 -6.31
CA ARG A 30 -10.28 3.21 -7.10
C ARG A 30 -10.30 4.70 -6.77
N LYS A 31 -10.13 5.08 -5.50
CA LYS A 31 -10.02 6.49 -5.09
C LYS A 31 -8.78 7.16 -5.69
N ILE A 32 -7.63 6.49 -5.70
CA ILE A 32 -6.41 6.99 -6.33
C ILE A 32 -6.60 7.14 -7.83
N ALA A 33 -7.11 6.12 -8.52
CA ALA A 33 -7.34 6.15 -9.96
C ALA A 33 -8.23 7.34 -10.38
N ARG A 34 -9.36 7.53 -9.69
CA ARG A 34 -10.27 8.68 -9.93
C ARG A 34 -9.61 10.04 -9.69
N ARG A 35 -8.68 10.13 -8.74
CA ARG A 35 -7.92 11.38 -8.49
C ARG A 35 -6.90 11.64 -9.59
N LEU A 36 -6.23 10.60 -10.07
CA LEU A 36 -5.26 10.70 -11.16
C LEU A 36 -5.91 11.00 -12.51
N GLU A 37 -7.13 10.54 -12.76
CA GLU A 37 -7.92 10.94 -13.93
C GLU A 37 -8.22 12.44 -13.95
N LYS A 38 -8.48 13.04 -12.78
CA LYS A 38 -8.80 14.46 -12.65
C LYS A 38 -7.57 15.37 -12.64
N SER A 39 -6.40 14.83 -12.28
CA SER A 39 -5.16 15.59 -12.18
C SER A 39 -3.99 14.80 -12.76
N PRO A 40 -3.75 14.90 -14.08
CA PRO A 40 -2.64 14.21 -14.74
C PRO A 40 -1.26 14.68 -14.26
N SER A 41 -1.13 15.94 -13.83
CA SER A 41 0.11 16.48 -13.27
C SER A 41 0.54 15.73 -12.01
N LEU A 42 -0.43 15.27 -11.20
CA LEU A 42 -0.20 14.49 -9.99
C LEU A 42 0.47 13.13 -10.28
N LYS A 43 0.41 12.62 -11.52
CA LYS A 43 1.12 11.38 -11.88
C LYS A 43 2.64 11.54 -11.78
N ARG A 44 3.19 12.74 -12.00
CA ARG A 44 4.64 12.98 -11.93
C ARG A 44 5.14 12.99 -10.49
N GLU A 45 4.34 13.53 -9.58
CA GLU A 45 4.64 13.57 -8.14
C GLU A 45 4.35 12.23 -7.45
N LEU A 46 3.53 11.37 -8.07
CA LEU A 46 3.08 10.11 -7.49
C LEU A 46 4.23 9.18 -7.10
N SER A 47 5.33 9.17 -7.86
CA SER A 47 6.51 8.36 -7.55
C SER A 47 7.20 8.78 -6.26
N GLU A 48 7.38 10.09 -6.07
CA GLU A 48 8.00 10.64 -4.85
C GLU A 48 7.08 10.41 -3.65
N MET A 49 5.78 10.76 -3.81
CA MET A 49 4.76 10.53 -2.79
C MET A 49 4.63 9.06 -2.39
N ALA A 50 4.85 8.12 -3.33
CA ALA A 50 4.77 6.69 -3.06
C ALA A 50 5.92 6.20 -2.16
N VAL A 51 7.13 6.74 -2.35
CA VAL A 51 8.28 6.40 -1.50
C VAL A 51 8.04 6.89 -0.07
N GLU A 52 7.62 8.15 0.09
CA GLU A 52 7.26 8.69 1.41
C GLU A 52 6.12 7.91 2.06
N SER A 53 5.06 7.63 1.30
CA SER A 53 3.92 6.85 1.78
C SER A 53 4.31 5.42 2.15
N TYR A 54 5.37 4.86 1.55
CA TYR A 54 5.88 3.54 1.89
C TYR A 54 6.65 3.55 3.22
N GLY A 55 7.38 4.62 3.55
CA GLY A 55 7.94 4.79 4.90
C GLY A 55 6.84 4.81 5.98
N ASP A 56 5.75 5.52 5.71
CA ASP A 56 4.56 5.51 6.58
C ASP A 56 3.90 4.11 6.67
N ALA A 57 4.11 3.24 5.66
CA ALA A 57 3.70 1.81 5.69
C ALA A 57 4.30 1.10 6.84
N ILE A 58 5.62 1.19 6.88
CA ILE A 58 6.46 0.41 7.74
C ILE A 58 6.13 0.82 9.17
N LEU A 59 6.07 2.14 9.43
CA LEU A 59 5.67 2.68 10.73
C LEU A 59 4.28 2.22 11.18
N SER A 60 3.29 2.28 10.29
CA SER A 60 1.92 1.88 10.63
C SER A 60 1.82 0.35 10.84
N ALA A 61 2.53 -0.44 10.02
CA ALA A 61 2.54 -1.89 10.11
C ALA A 61 3.31 -2.38 11.36
N ALA A 62 4.46 -1.78 11.66
CA ALA A 62 5.24 -2.02 12.87
C ALA A 62 4.39 -1.77 14.13
N ARG A 63 3.73 -0.60 14.19
CA ARG A 63 2.84 -0.24 15.31
C ARG A 63 1.72 -1.25 15.54
N GLU A 64 1.15 -1.80 14.48
CA GLU A 64 -0.01 -2.69 14.57
C GLU A 64 0.34 -4.16 14.79
N THR A 65 1.48 -4.60 14.25
CA THR A 65 1.95 -5.98 14.39
C THR A 65 2.81 -6.17 15.63
N GLY A 66 3.34 -5.09 16.19
CA GLY A 66 4.30 -5.10 17.29
C GLY A 66 5.70 -5.57 16.87
N LEU A 67 5.98 -5.60 15.56
CA LEU A 67 7.29 -5.93 15.00
C LEU A 67 8.12 -4.66 14.83
N ASP A 68 9.44 -4.80 14.97
CA ASP A 68 10.36 -3.71 14.65
C ASP A 68 10.36 -3.39 13.15
N GLU A 69 10.62 -2.12 12.82
CA GLU A 69 10.68 -1.60 11.46
C GLU A 69 11.70 -2.35 10.59
N GLU A 70 12.76 -2.88 11.20
CA GLU A 70 13.82 -3.67 10.54
C GLU A 70 13.31 -5.00 9.95
N ASN A 71 12.16 -5.50 10.43
CA ASN A 71 11.53 -6.70 9.88
C ASN A 71 10.76 -6.43 8.58
N PHE A 72 10.67 -5.17 8.15
CA PHE A 72 10.02 -4.77 6.91
C PHE A 72 11.06 -4.40 5.85
N PRO A 73 10.82 -4.70 4.56
CA PRO A 73 11.70 -4.29 3.48
C PRO A 73 11.81 -2.76 3.47
N PRO A 74 13.04 -2.19 3.51
CA PRO A 74 13.25 -0.74 3.59
C PRO A 74 12.80 0.00 2.33
N GLU A 75 12.69 -0.71 1.21
CA GLU A 75 12.18 -0.20 -0.06
C GLU A 75 10.97 -1.02 -0.51
N MET A 76 10.12 -0.40 -1.32
CA MET A 76 8.93 -1.04 -1.87
C MET A 76 9.35 -2.19 -2.81
N PRO A 77 9.01 -3.46 -2.50
CA PRO A 77 9.49 -4.60 -3.28
C PRO A 77 8.72 -4.82 -4.60
N TRP A 78 7.74 -3.97 -4.88
CA TRP A 78 6.95 -3.95 -6.11
C TRP A 78 6.97 -2.56 -6.72
N THR A 79 6.62 -2.48 -8.01
CA THR A 79 6.53 -1.17 -8.67
C THR A 79 5.28 -0.40 -8.22
N LEU A 80 5.30 0.92 -8.34
CA LEU A 80 4.09 1.73 -8.13
C LEU A 80 2.94 1.30 -9.05
N ALA A 81 3.26 0.90 -10.29
CA ALA A 81 2.28 0.39 -11.24
C ALA A 81 1.61 -0.89 -10.73
N ASP A 82 2.39 -1.82 -10.15
CA ASP A 82 1.85 -3.01 -9.50
C ASP A 82 1.01 -2.66 -8.27
N ALA A 83 1.50 -1.77 -7.41
CA ALA A 83 0.76 -1.34 -6.22
C ALA A 83 -0.63 -0.76 -6.58
N LEU A 84 -0.76 -0.09 -7.72
CA LEU A 84 -2.01 0.51 -8.20
C LEU A 84 -2.89 -0.45 -9.02
N ARG A 85 -2.36 -1.58 -9.50
CA ARG A 85 -3.10 -2.56 -10.30
C ARG A 85 -4.21 -3.19 -9.48
N GLU A 86 -5.46 -3.20 -9.99
CA GLU A 86 -6.65 -3.59 -9.22
C GLU A 86 -6.55 -5.00 -8.63
N ASP A 87 -5.94 -5.93 -9.38
CA ASP A 87 -5.82 -7.34 -9.01
C ASP A 87 -4.48 -7.73 -8.38
N PHE A 88 -3.56 -6.78 -8.18
CA PHE A 88 -2.28 -7.10 -7.55
C PHE A 88 -2.46 -7.28 -6.05
N MET A 89 -2.10 -8.44 -5.52
CA MET A 89 -1.81 -8.63 -4.10
C MET A 89 -0.40 -9.21 -4.04
N PRO A 90 0.53 -8.63 -3.29
CA PRO A 90 1.81 -9.26 -3.04
C PRO A 90 1.56 -10.56 -2.28
N GLU A 91 2.31 -11.60 -2.63
CA GLU A 91 2.27 -12.89 -1.94
C GLU A 91 3.10 -12.88 -0.68
#